data_AF-A0AA38FGG3-F1
#
_entry.id   AF-A0AA38FGG3-F1
#
_cell.length_a   1.000
_cell.length_b   1.000
_cell.length_c   1.000
_cell.angle_alpha   90.00
_cell.angle_beta   90.00
_cell.angle_gamma   90.00
#
_symmetry.space_group_name_H-M   'P 1'
#
loop_
_entity.id
_entity.type
_entity.pdbx_description
1 polymer ?
#
loop_
_entity_poly.entity_id
_entity_poly.type
_entity_poly.pdbx_seq_one_letter_code
_entity_poly.pdbx_strand_id
1 'polypeptide(L)'
;MFGTVLNYVTLRLLGQGSDGGDKEAMEKGRVWILDHGSATAIPSWGKMWLSVLGVFDWSGNNPLPPEIWLLPYFLPIHPGRMWCHCRMVYLPMSYFYGWRFVGPITETVMCLRKELYTMPYEKINWNIARNMCAKFTGMVIVSLAWHNEDGGWGLHIEGHSTMFGTVLNYVTLRLLAQGSDGGDKEAMEKGRVWILDHGSATAIPSWGKMWLSVLG
;
A
#
# COMPACT_ATOMS: atom_id res chain seq x y z
N MET A 1 -4.73 6.36 -2.65
CA MET A 1 -5.33 5.15 -3.24
C MET A 1 -6.13 4.37 -2.19
N PHE A 2 -5.50 3.73 -1.20
CA PHE A 2 -6.21 2.98 -0.15
C PHE A 2 -7.32 3.78 0.56
N GLY A 3 -6.97 4.92 1.18
CA GLY A 3 -7.94 5.76 1.88
C GLY A 3 -9.00 6.34 0.94
N THR A 4 -8.60 6.87 -0.22
CA THR A 4 -9.53 7.47 -1.20
C THR A 4 -10.59 6.49 -1.67
N VAL A 5 -10.20 5.27 -2.08
CA VAL A 5 -11.16 4.27 -2.58
C VAL A 5 -12.09 3.80 -1.47
N LEU A 6 -11.56 3.49 -0.27
CA LEU A 6 -12.39 3.00 0.84
C LEU A 6 -13.35 4.07 1.34
N ASN A 7 -12.92 5.33 1.43
CA ASN A 7 -13.80 6.43 1.83
C ASN A 7 -14.85 6.71 0.75
N TYR A 8 -14.49 6.69 -0.54
CA TYR A 8 -15.45 6.82 -1.63
C TYR A 8 -16.52 5.75 -1.56
N VAL A 9 -16.12 4.48 -1.43
CA VAL A 9 -17.04 3.33 -1.27
C VAL A 9 -17.91 3.50 -0.04
N THR A 10 -17.34 3.92 1.09
CA THR A 10 -18.09 4.15 2.33
C THR A 10 -19.17 5.22 2.13
N LEU A 11 -18.83 6.35 1.51
CA LEU A 11 -19.79 7.42 1.21
C LEU A 11 -20.92 6.92 0.29
N ARG A 12 -20.59 6.11 -0.73
CA ARG A 12 -21.59 5.48 -1.60
C ARG A 12 -22.52 4.54 -0.85
N LEU A 13 -22.00 3.75 0.08
CA LEU A 13 -22.81 2.85 0.92
C LEU A 13 -23.70 3.63 1.90
N LEU A 14 -23.27 4.80 2.36
CA LEU A 14 -24.06 5.71 3.19
C LEU A 14 -25.15 6.49 2.42
N GLY A 15 -25.33 6.21 1.13
CA GLY A 15 -26.38 6.81 0.30
C GLY A 15 -25.99 8.14 -0.34
N GLN A 16 -24.72 8.57 -0.26
CA GLN A 16 -24.24 9.64 -1.13
C GLN A 16 -24.28 9.14 -2.57
N GLY A 17 -25.05 9.81 -3.41
CA GLY A 17 -25.10 9.46 -4.83
C GLY A 17 -23.79 9.82 -5.51
N SER A 18 -23.58 9.30 -6.72
CA SER A 18 -22.75 10.00 -7.71
C SER A 18 -23.29 11.41 -7.93
N ASP A 19 -24.59 11.57 -7.71
CA ASP A 19 -25.39 12.73 -8.06
C ASP A 19 -26.02 13.47 -6.87
N GLY A 20 -25.74 13.09 -5.62
CA GLY A 20 -26.28 13.74 -4.41
C GLY A 20 -25.27 13.83 -3.27
N GLY A 21 -25.20 14.99 -2.60
CA GLY A 21 -24.12 15.39 -1.68
C GLY A 21 -23.27 16.52 -2.25
N ASP A 22 -22.13 16.85 -1.61
CA ASP A 22 -21.10 17.73 -2.16
C ASP A 22 -20.50 17.11 -3.43
N LYS A 23 -21.25 17.24 -4.54
CA LYS A 23 -21.05 16.59 -5.84
C LYS A 23 -19.63 16.74 -6.34
N GLU A 24 -19.04 17.90 -6.05
CA GLU A 24 -17.69 18.24 -6.41
C GLU A 24 -16.67 17.34 -5.72
N ALA A 25 -16.85 17.02 -4.44
CA ALA A 25 -15.94 16.14 -3.69
C ALA A 25 -16.01 14.69 -4.18
N MET A 26 -17.21 14.17 -4.44
CA MET A 26 -17.39 12.82 -4.97
C MET A 26 -16.81 12.69 -6.38
N GLU A 27 -17.07 13.66 -7.26
CA GLU A 27 -16.53 13.65 -8.61
C GLU A 27 -15.00 13.76 -8.61
N LYS A 28 -14.44 14.70 -7.83
CA LYS A 28 -12.98 14.81 -7.65
C LYS A 28 -12.35 13.52 -7.13
N GLY A 29 -12.98 12.90 -6.13
CA GLY A 29 -12.51 11.62 -5.58
C GLY A 29 -12.50 10.51 -6.64
N ARG A 30 -13.56 10.43 -7.45
CA ARG A 30 -13.68 9.45 -8.53
C ARG A 30 -12.64 9.68 -9.63
N VAL A 31 -12.53 10.90 -10.15
CA VAL A 31 -11.53 11.28 -11.17
C VAL A 31 -10.13 10.93 -10.66
N TRP A 32 -9.81 11.31 -9.42
CA TRP A 32 -8.53 10.97 -8.80
C TRP A 32 -8.28 9.46 -8.77
N ILE A 33 -9.28 8.64 -8.39
CA ILE A 33 -9.14 7.18 -8.37
C ILE A 33 -8.81 6.65 -9.78
N LEU A 34 -9.52 7.11 -10.81
CA LEU A 34 -9.36 6.64 -12.18
C LEU A 34 -7.98 7.04 -12.75
N ASP A 35 -7.55 8.28 -12.52
CA ASP A 35 -6.26 8.80 -12.99
C ASP A 35 -5.06 8.09 -12.35
N HIS A 36 -5.24 7.48 -11.17
CA HIS A 36 -4.15 6.84 -10.42
C HIS A 36 -4.14 5.31 -10.53
N GLY A 37 -4.72 4.76 -11.60
CA GLY A 37 -4.70 3.32 -11.89
C GLY A 37 -5.92 2.56 -11.37
N SER A 38 -7.00 3.28 -11.07
CA SER A 38 -8.30 2.73 -10.63
C SER A 38 -8.23 1.93 -9.32
N ALA A 39 -9.36 1.36 -8.91
CA ALA A 39 -9.37 0.44 -7.76
C ALA A 39 -8.51 -0.82 -7.97
N THR A 40 -8.09 -1.16 -9.21
CA THR A 40 -7.12 -2.25 -9.46
C THR A 40 -5.78 -2.03 -8.77
N ALA A 41 -5.41 -0.77 -8.52
CA ALA A 41 -4.14 -0.40 -7.88
C ALA A 41 -4.25 -0.24 -6.35
N ILE A 42 -5.37 -0.60 -5.74
CA ILE A 42 -5.50 -0.56 -4.27
C ILE A 42 -4.57 -1.58 -3.59
N PRO A 43 -3.99 -1.29 -2.40
CA PRO A 43 -3.19 -2.26 -1.66
C PRO A 43 -3.96 -3.53 -1.27
N SER A 44 -3.24 -4.59 -0.89
CA SER A 44 -3.78 -5.93 -0.61
C SER A 44 -4.95 -5.93 0.38
N TRP A 45 -4.87 -5.18 1.47
CA TRP A 45 -5.98 -5.06 2.43
C TRP A 45 -7.21 -4.41 1.83
N GLY A 46 -7.03 -3.45 0.91
CA GLY A 46 -8.13 -2.83 0.20
C GLY A 46 -8.79 -3.82 -0.77
N LYS A 47 -7.97 -4.58 -1.52
CA LYS A 47 -8.49 -5.64 -2.42
C LYS A 47 -9.35 -6.63 -1.64
N MET A 48 -8.91 -7.02 -0.46
CA MET A 48 -9.63 -7.93 0.45
C MET A 48 -11.03 -7.39 0.78
N TRP A 49 -11.11 -6.16 1.30
CA TRP A 49 -12.39 -5.56 1.69
C TRP A 49 -13.33 -5.30 0.51
N LEU A 50 -12.77 -4.87 -0.63
CA LEU A 50 -13.54 -4.69 -1.85
C LEU A 50 -14.06 -6.03 -2.42
N SER A 51 -13.34 -7.13 -2.19
CA SER A 51 -13.76 -8.48 -2.60
C SER A 51 -14.88 -9.00 -1.72
N VAL A 52 -14.78 -8.79 -0.41
CA VAL A 52 -15.88 -9.08 0.53
C VAL A 52 -17.14 -8.28 0.17
N LEU A 53 -17.01 -7.01 -0.24
CA LEU A 53 -18.14 -6.20 -0.71
C LEU A 53 -18.69 -6.66 -2.07
N GLY A 54 -17.88 -7.33 -2.89
CA GLY A 54 -18.26 -7.77 -4.23
C GLY A 54 -17.96 -6.75 -5.33
N VAL A 55 -17.13 -5.74 -5.09
CA VAL A 55 -16.70 -4.77 -6.12
C VAL A 55 -15.30 -5.07 -6.65
N PHE A 56 -14.65 -6.15 -6.22
CA PHE A 56 -13.34 -6.62 -6.68
C PHE A 56 -13.36 -8.15 -6.72
N ASP A 57 -12.75 -8.78 -7.73
CA ASP A 57 -12.80 -10.24 -7.84
C ASP A 57 -11.74 -10.90 -6.93
N TRP A 58 -12.12 -11.99 -6.27
CA TRP A 58 -11.22 -12.74 -5.38
C TRP A 58 -9.94 -13.22 -6.06
N SER A 59 -9.96 -13.53 -7.35
CA SER A 59 -8.78 -13.92 -8.12
C SER A 59 -7.73 -12.82 -8.19
N GLY A 60 -8.11 -11.55 -8.02
CA GLY A 60 -7.17 -10.43 -7.92
C GLY A 60 -6.56 -10.23 -6.53
N ASN A 61 -6.78 -11.13 -5.58
CA ASN A 61 -6.07 -11.13 -4.30
C ASN A 61 -4.89 -12.10 -4.33
N ASN A 62 -3.82 -11.73 -3.62
CA ASN A 62 -2.75 -12.69 -3.34
C ASN A 62 -3.28 -13.81 -2.44
N PRO A 63 -2.84 -15.07 -2.65
CA PRO A 63 -3.31 -16.18 -1.86
C PRO A 63 -3.12 -16.01 -0.36
N LEU A 64 -4.20 -16.19 0.40
CA LEU A 64 -4.23 -16.30 1.85
C LEU A 64 -4.82 -17.67 2.23
N PRO A 65 -4.13 -18.78 1.91
CA PRO A 65 -4.67 -20.13 2.11
C PRO A 65 -4.91 -20.41 3.60
N PRO A 66 -6.12 -20.80 4.03
CA PRO A 66 -6.40 -21.16 5.42
C PRO A 66 -5.64 -22.42 5.86
N GLU A 67 -5.14 -23.24 4.94
CA GLU A 67 -4.38 -24.46 5.23
C GLU A 67 -3.04 -24.17 5.91
N ILE A 68 -2.48 -22.97 5.76
CA ILE A 68 -1.22 -22.58 6.42
C ILE A 68 -1.33 -22.63 7.95
N TRP A 69 -2.56 -22.53 8.49
CA TRP A 69 -2.86 -22.62 9.92
C TRP A 69 -2.86 -24.06 10.46
N LEU A 70 -2.90 -25.07 9.57
CA LEU A 70 -2.84 -26.48 9.93
C LEU A 70 -1.42 -27.03 9.93
N LEU A 71 -0.43 -26.22 9.54
CA LEU A 71 0.96 -26.62 9.52
C LEU A 71 1.46 -26.99 10.93
N PRO A 72 2.43 -27.91 11.05
CA PRO A 72 3.10 -28.14 12.32
C PRO A 72 3.81 -26.87 12.83
N TYR A 73 3.66 -26.56 14.13
CA TYR A 73 4.23 -25.37 14.75
C TYR A 73 5.76 -25.23 14.55
N PHE A 74 6.48 -26.34 14.37
CA PHE A 74 7.93 -26.33 14.18
C PHE A 74 8.37 -25.68 12.85
N LEU A 75 7.49 -25.57 11.85
CA LEU A 75 7.81 -24.97 10.55
C LEU A 75 8.01 -23.45 10.66
N PRO A 76 9.06 -22.85 10.05
CA PRO A 76 9.35 -21.41 10.16
C PRO A 76 8.20 -20.50 9.72
N ILE A 77 7.40 -20.96 8.76
CA ILE A 77 6.27 -20.21 8.18
C ILE A 77 4.96 -20.34 8.98
N HIS A 78 4.95 -21.10 10.08
CA HIS A 78 3.73 -21.33 10.84
C HIS A 78 3.16 -20.00 11.40
N PRO A 79 1.89 -19.65 11.14
CA PRO A 79 1.30 -18.36 11.54
C PRO A 79 1.32 -18.10 13.05
N GLY A 80 1.37 -19.15 13.88
CA GLY A 80 1.53 -19.03 15.33
C GLY A 80 2.83 -18.37 15.78
N ARG A 81 3.82 -18.22 14.89
CA ARG A 81 5.08 -17.49 15.12
C ARG A 81 5.03 -16.04 14.66
N MET A 82 3.97 -15.62 13.97
CA MET A 82 3.78 -14.22 13.57
C MET A 82 3.43 -13.36 14.79
N TRP A 83 3.71 -12.05 14.66
CA TRP A 83 3.26 -11.07 15.63
C TRP A 83 1.75 -11.18 15.87
N CYS A 84 1.33 -11.01 17.13
CA CYS A 84 -0.04 -11.28 17.56
C CYS A 84 -1.09 -10.49 16.76
N HIS A 85 -0.82 -9.22 16.44
CA HIS A 85 -1.72 -8.40 15.63
C HIS A 85 -1.85 -8.93 14.20
N CYS A 86 -0.74 -9.30 13.56
CA CYS A 86 -0.77 -9.94 12.24
C CYS A 86 -1.63 -11.21 12.27
N ARG A 87 -1.43 -12.06 13.28
CA ARG A 87 -2.17 -13.31 13.42
C ARG A 87 -3.69 -13.07 13.52
N MET A 88 -4.10 -12.13 14.38
CA MET A 88 -5.52 -11.83 14.60
C MET A 88 -6.22 -11.25 13.35
N VAL A 89 -5.48 -10.56 12.49
CA VAL A 89 -6.02 -10.01 11.22
C VAL A 89 -6.04 -11.07 10.11
N TYR A 90 -4.93 -11.79 9.91
CA TYR A 90 -4.80 -12.74 8.80
C TYR A 90 -5.61 -14.02 9.00
N LEU A 91 -5.93 -14.41 10.23
CA LEU A 91 -6.77 -15.58 10.51
C LEU A 91 -8.17 -15.45 9.87
N PRO A 92 -9.01 -14.46 10.25
CA PRO A 92 -10.32 -14.28 9.62
C PRO A 92 -10.20 -13.94 8.14
N MET A 93 -9.16 -13.22 7.72
CA MET A 93 -8.95 -12.93 6.29
C MET A 93 -8.70 -14.21 5.47
N SER A 94 -7.91 -15.15 5.98
CA SER A 94 -7.66 -16.43 5.31
C SER A 94 -8.94 -17.29 5.22
N TYR A 95 -9.81 -17.21 6.24
CA TYR A 95 -11.12 -17.85 6.21
C TYR A 95 -12.01 -17.28 5.10
N PHE A 96 -12.14 -15.94 5.04
CA PHE A 96 -12.88 -15.29 3.96
C PHE A 96 -12.28 -15.57 2.57
N TYR A 97 -10.95 -15.63 2.47
CA TYR A 97 -10.27 -15.99 1.23
C TYR A 97 -10.65 -17.42 0.81
N GLY A 98 -10.51 -18.41 1.70
CA GLY A 98 -10.89 -19.80 1.43
C GLY A 98 -12.36 -19.96 1.06
N TRP A 99 -13.25 -19.24 1.75
CA TRP A 99 -14.68 -19.26 1.48
C TRP A 99 -15.10 -18.46 0.23
N ARG A 100 -14.26 -17.53 -0.23
CA ARG A 100 -14.60 -16.58 -1.32
C ARG A 100 -15.89 -15.81 -1.04
N PHE A 101 -16.07 -15.39 0.21
CA PHE A 101 -17.30 -14.72 0.64
C PHE A 101 -17.54 -13.42 -0.13
N VAL A 102 -18.78 -13.21 -0.57
CA VAL A 102 -19.21 -11.96 -1.21
C VAL A 102 -20.54 -11.56 -0.59
N GLY A 103 -20.64 -10.29 -0.17
CA GLY A 103 -21.89 -9.72 0.33
C GLY A 103 -22.97 -9.59 -0.76
N PRO A 104 -24.20 -9.17 -0.39
CA PRO A 104 -25.27 -8.99 -1.36
C PRO A 104 -24.91 -7.99 -2.46
N ILE A 105 -25.15 -8.36 -3.72
CA ILE A 105 -24.92 -7.49 -4.87
C ILE A 105 -26.12 -6.53 -5.00
N THR A 106 -26.00 -5.37 -4.38
CA THR A 106 -26.99 -4.29 -4.45
C THR A 106 -26.80 -3.42 -5.70
N GLU A 107 -27.76 -2.55 -5.98
CA GLU A 107 -27.62 -1.53 -7.02
C GLU A 107 -26.38 -0.65 -6.81
N THR A 108 -26.11 -0.24 -5.56
CA THR A 108 -24.90 0.53 -5.21
C THR A 108 -23.62 -0.24 -5.55
N VAL A 109 -23.56 -1.55 -5.27
CA VAL A 109 -22.41 -2.40 -5.63
C VAL A 109 -22.23 -2.44 -7.16
N MET A 110 -23.31 -2.56 -7.91
CA MET A 110 -23.27 -2.54 -9.38
C MET A 110 -22.83 -1.18 -9.94
N CYS A 111 -23.23 -0.07 -9.32
CA CYS A 111 -22.75 1.28 -9.67
C CYS A 111 -21.26 1.43 -9.36
N LEU A 112 -20.80 0.99 -8.19
CA LEU A 112 -19.39 1.02 -7.81
C LEU A 112 -18.49 0.27 -8.80
N ARG A 113 -18.94 -0.87 -9.33
CA ARG A 113 -18.23 -1.61 -10.39
C ARG A 113 -18.07 -0.82 -11.71
N LYS A 114 -18.92 0.18 -11.97
CA LYS A 114 -18.81 1.08 -13.13
C LYS A 114 -18.00 2.33 -12.81
N GLU A 115 -17.96 2.74 -11.54
CA GLU A 115 -17.36 4.01 -11.12
C GLU A 115 -15.87 3.89 -10.80
N LEU A 116 -15.46 2.76 -10.23
CA LEU A 116 -14.11 2.57 -9.67
C LEU A 116 -13.06 2.12 -10.68
N TYR A 117 -13.46 1.78 -11.91
CA TYR A 117 -12.62 1.16 -12.92
C TYR A 117 -12.63 1.93 -14.24
N THR A 118 -11.48 2.00 -14.91
CA THR A 118 -11.33 2.66 -16.22
C THR A 118 -11.82 1.80 -17.39
N MET A 119 -12.14 0.53 -17.13
CA MET A 119 -12.65 -0.42 -18.10
C MET A 119 -13.84 -1.19 -17.51
N PRO A 120 -14.69 -1.82 -18.36
CA PRO A 120 -15.79 -2.65 -17.88
C PRO A 120 -15.30 -3.73 -16.92
N TYR A 121 -16.02 -3.90 -15.81
CA TYR A 121 -15.65 -4.80 -14.71
C TYR A 121 -15.36 -6.24 -15.19
N GLU A 122 -16.14 -6.72 -16.16
CA GLU A 122 -16.05 -8.07 -16.71
C GLU A 122 -14.81 -8.27 -17.59
N LYS A 123 -14.18 -7.18 -18.05
CA LYS A 123 -12.98 -7.21 -18.90
C LYS A 123 -11.68 -7.05 -18.10
N ILE A 124 -11.77 -6.82 -16.78
CA ILE A 124 -10.59 -6.64 -15.95
C ILE A 124 -9.81 -7.95 -15.84
N ASN A 125 -8.52 -7.91 -16.16
CA ASN A 125 -7.63 -9.03 -15.91
C ASN A 125 -7.18 -9.03 -14.44
N TRP A 126 -7.95 -9.73 -13.60
CA TRP A 126 -7.69 -9.80 -12.16
C TRP A 126 -6.35 -10.44 -11.79
N ASN A 127 -5.80 -11.34 -12.63
CA ASN A 127 -4.46 -11.90 -12.41
C ASN A 127 -3.37 -10.84 -12.47
N ILE A 128 -3.50 -9.86 -13.37
CA ILE A 128 -2.58 -8.71 -13.43
C ILE A 128 -2.84 -7.78 -12.24
N ALA A 129 -4.12 -7.48 -11.99
CA ALA A 129 -4.52 -6.62 -10.87
C ALA A 129 -4.01 -7.13 -9.51
N ARG A 130 -3.81 -8.44 -9.35
CA ARG A 130 -3.22 -9.06 -8.14
C ARG A 130 -1.94 -8.39 -7.67
N ASN A 131 -1.04 -8.08 -8.60
CA ASN A 131 0.25 -7.49 -8.29
C ASN A 131 0.29 -5.98 -8.54
N MET A 132 -0.79 -5.39 -9.05
CA MET A 132 -0.90 -3.94 -9.17
C MET A 132 -1.05 -3.31 -7.78
N CYS A 133 -0.28 -2.26 -7.54
CA CYS A 133 -0.42 -1.37 -6.40
C CYS A 133 -0.02 0.01 -6.88
N ALA A 134 -0.78 1.04 -6.50
CA ALA A 134 -0.45 2.41 -6.88
C ALA A 134 0.93 2.73 -6.29
N LYS A 135 1.83 3.22 -7.15
CA LYS A 135 3.24 3.53 -6.82
C LYS A 135 3.39 4.35 -5.53
N PHE A 136 2.38 5.14 -5.19
CA PHE A 136 2.34 6.01 -4.02
C PHE A 136 2.05 5.34 -2.66
N THR A 137 1.78 4.04 -2.55
CA THR A 137 1.04 3.53 -1.37
C THR A 137 1.83 2.73 -0.31
N GLY A 138 3.08 3.09 0.02
CA GLY A 138 3.67 2.45 1.20
C GLY A 138 4.97 3.05 1.67
N MET A 139 6.07 2.70 1.02
CA MET A 139 7.40 3.01 1.56
C MET A 139 7.81 4.47 1.32
N VAL A 140 7.51 5.03 0.14
CA VAL A 140 7.86 6.43 -0.18
C VAL A 140 7.10 7.41 0.72
N ILE A 141 5.78 7.24 0.93
CA ILE A 141 5.02 8.12 1.84
C ILE A 141 5.48 7.95 3.28
N VAL A 142 5.75 6.73 3.76
CA VAL A 142 6.27 6.53 5.13
C VAL A 142 7.63 7.21 5.26
N SER A 143 8.56 7.00 4.33
CA SER A 143 9.83 7.71 4.34
C SER A 143 9.60 9.23 4.32
N LEU A 144 8.84 9.78 3.36
CA LEU A 144 8.61 11.23 3.29
C LEU A 144 7.88 11.81 4.52
N ALA A 145 6.89 11.11 5.08
CA ALA A 145 6.11 11.58 6.23
C ALA A 145 6.91 11.58 7.55
N TRP A 146 7.96 10.76 7.65
CA TRP A 146 8.86 10.69 8.80
C TRP A 146 10.24 11.29 8.50
N HIS A 147 10.30 12.18 7.51
CA HIS A 147 11.47 12.99 7.27
C HIS A 147 11.57 14.05 8.37
N ASN A 148 12.66 14.02 9.13
CA ASN A 148 12.84 14.96 10.24
C ASN A 148 13.10 16.38 9.70
N GLU A 149 12.81 17.40 10.52
CA GLU A 149 13.04 18.81 10.16
C GLU A 149 14.49 19.12 9.78
N ASP A 150 15.44 18.38 10.35
CA ASP A 150 16.86 18.50 10.04
C ASP A 150 17.22 17.93 8.65
N GLY A 151 16.30 17.26 7.98
CA GLY A 151 16.51 16.68 6.66
C GLY A 151 17.03 15.23 6.69
N GLY A 152 17.06 14.57 7.85
CA GLY A 152 17.46 13.17 7.97
C GLY A 152 16.33 12.19 8.34
N TRP A 153 16.66 10.90 8.45
CA TRP A 153 15.75 9.85 8.91
C TRP A 153 16.33 9.07 10.09
N GLY A 154 15.46 8.75 11.05
CA GLY A 154 15.79 7.93 12.20
C GLY A 154 15.87 6.42 11.91
N LEU A 155 16.35 5.68 12.91
CA LEU A 155 16.35 4.20 12.89
C LEU A 155 14.92 3.62 13.02
N HIS A 156 14.02 4.38 13.63
CA HIS A 156 12.60 4.11 13.76
C HIS A 156 11.81 5.42 13.56
N ILE A 157 10.48 5.33 13.40
CA ILE A 157 9.61 6.44 13.00
C ILE A 157 9.64 7.67 13.92
N GLU A 158 9.93 7.48 15.21
CA GLU A 158 10.04 8.57 16.21
C GLU A 158 11.50 8.93 16.56
N GLY A 159 12.47 8.35 15.85
CA GLY A 159 13.89 8.50 16.18
C GLY A 159 14.53 9.74 15.55
N HIS A 160 15.48 10.34 16.26
CA HIS A 160 16.37 11.35 15.67
C HIS A 160 17.12 10.81 14.46
N SER A 161 17.50 11.71 13.55
CA SER A 161 18.20 11.37 12.32
C SER A 161 19.50 10.64 12.58
N THR A 162 19.72 9.55 11.84
CA THR A 162 20.92 8.72 11.95
C THR A 162 21.50 8.46 10.57
N MET A 163 22.83 8.28 10.48
CA MET A 163 23.46 7.94 9.20
C MET A 163 22.89 6.67 8.58
N PHE A 164 22.53 5.67 9.39
CA PHE A 164 21.90 4.44 8.92
C PHE A 164 20.50 4.69 8.33
N GLY A 165 19.62 5.34 9.10
CA GLY A 165 18.26 5.65 8.66
C GLY A 165 18.23 6.57 7.44
N THR A 166 19.02 7.64 7.45
CA THR A 166 19.07 8.62 6.36
C THR A 166 19.58 8.01 5.06
N VAL A 167 20.70 7.26 5.10
CA VAL A 167 21.28 6.66 3.89
C VAL A 167 20.38 5.59 3.29
N LEU A 168 19.78 4.71 4.10
CA LEU A 168 18.92 3.65 3.57
C LEU A 168 17.60 4.19 3.02
N ASN A 169 16.99 5.20 3.66
CA ASN A 169 15.80 5.86 3.13
C ASN A 169 16.13 6.66 1.86
N TYR A 170 17.25 7.39 1.83
CA TYR A 170 17.70 8.10 0.63
C TYR A 170 17.92 7.13 -0.55
N VAL A 171 18.62 6.02 -0.34
CA VAL A 171 18.86 4.99 -1.37
C VAL A 171 17.56 4.33 -1.80
N THR A 172 16.67 4.00 -0.86
CA THR A 172 15.33 3.47 -1.15
C THR A 172 14.55 4.43 -2.04
N LEU A 173 14.50 5.71 -1.69
CA LEU A 173 13.84 6.74 -2.47
C LEU A 173 14.51 6.91 -3.85
N ARG A 174 15.84 6.81 -3.97
CA ARG A 174 16.54 6.83 -5.26
C ARG A 174 16.12 5.64 -6.15
N LEU A 175 16.11 4.43 -5.60
CA LEU A 175 15.76 3.21 -6.33
C LEU A 175 14.28 3.25 -6.77
N LEU A 176 13.39 3.75 -5.91
CA LEU A 176 11.97 3.87 -6.22
C LEU A 176 11.68 5.05 -7.19
N ALA A 177 12.48 6.13 -7.14
CA ALA A 177 12.34 7.29 -8.02
C ALA A 177 12.91 7.09 -9.43
N GLN A 178 13.79 6.10 -9.67
CA GLN A 178 14.30 5.80 -11.02
C GLN A 178 13.22 5.33 -12.01
N GLY A 179 11.98 5.05 -11.56
CA GLY A 179 10.85 4.66 -12.41
C GLY A 179 9.67 5.65 -12.46
N SER A 180 9.79 6.86 -11.91
CA SER A 180 8.71 7.87 -11.95
C SER A 180 9.19 9.28 -11.60
N ASP A 181 8.63 10.30 -12.26
CA ASP A 181 8.79 11.74 -11.97
C ASP A 181 8.29 12.18 -10.56
N GLY A 182 8.02 11.23 -9.65
CA GLY A 182 7.33 11.44 -8.37
C GLY A 182 8.18 11.27 -7.11
N GLY A 183 9.51 11.18 -7.21
CA GLY A 183 10.36 11.35 -6.04
C GLY A 183 10.33 12.83 -5.61
N ASP A 184 9.93 13.11 -4.38
CA ASP A 184 10.01 14.48 -3.84
C ASP A 184 11.48 14.94 -3.87
N LYS A 185 11.80 15.76 -4.87
CA LYS A 185 13.17 16.23 -5.13
C LYS A 185 13.69 17.03 -3.93
N GLU A 186 12.82 17.67 -3.17
CA GLU A 186 13.18 18.45 -2.00
C GLU A 186 13.63 17.55 -0.85
N ALA A 187 12.85 16.51 -0.53
CA ALA A 187 13.22 15.56 0.52
C ALA A 187 14.52 14.80 0.18
N MET A 188 14.71 14.49 -1.10
CA MET A 188 15.93 13.87 -1.61
C MET A 188 17.15 14.77 -1.47
N GLU A 189 17.01 16.05 -1.80
CA GLU A 189 18.09 17.03 -1.68
C GLU A 189 18.48 17.23 -0.21
N LYS A 190 17.49 17.44 0.67
CA LYS A 190 17.71 17.55 2.12
C LYS A 190 18.39 16.31 2.71
N GLY A 191 17.92 15.12 2.34
CA GLY A 191 18.54 13.85 2.74
C GLY A 191 20.00 13.74 2.30
N ARG A 192 20.31 14.17 1.07
CA ARG A 192 21.66 14.19 0.54
C ARG A 192 22.56 15.16 1.28
N VAL A 193 22.09 16.39 1.51
CA VAL A 193 22.82 17.43 2.26
C VAL A 193 23.12 16.92 3.67
N TRP A 194 22.12 16.38 4.37
CA TRP A 194 22.30 15.82 5.70
C TRP A 194 23.37 14.73 5.74
N ILE A 195 23.36 13.78 4.77
CA ILE A 195 24.38 12.72 4.69
C ILE A 195 25.78 13.31 4.52
N LEU A 196 25.94 14.31 3.66
CA LEU A 196 27.24 14.92 3.37
C LEU A 196 27.77 15.70 4.59
N ASP A 197 26.91 16.45 5.27
CA ASP A 197 27.26 17.25 6.44
C ASP A 197 27.65 16.40 7.66
N HIS A 198 27.17 15.15 7.73
CA HIS A 198 27.41 14.24 8.87
C HIS A 198 28.48 13.17 8.60
N GLY A 199 29.41 13.43 7.67
CA GLY A 199 30.57 12.56 7.43
C GLY A 199 30.40 11.55 6.31
N SER A 200 29.41 11.76 5.42
CA SER A 200 29.09 10.91 4.26
C SER A 200 28.60 9.50 4.61
N ALA A 201 28.20 8.74 3.58
CA ALA A 201 27.81 7.34 3.73
C ALA A 201 28.93 6.44 4.28
N THR A 202 30.20 6.89 4.31
CA THR A 202 31.31 6.13 4.90
C THR A 202 31.21 5.99 6.42
N ALA A 203 30.51 6.93 7.09
CA ALA A 203 30.24 6.93 8.52
C ALA A 203 29.07 5.98 8.92
N ILE A 204 28.46 5.29 7.97
CA ILE A 204 27.34 4.39 8.24
C ILE A 204 27.79 3.17 9.10
N PRO A 205 26.96 2.69 10.05
CA PRO A 205 27.24 1.47 10.81
C PRO A 205 27.46 0.23 9.92
N SER A 206 28.08 -0.81 10.47
CA SER A 206 28.45 -2.05 9.75
C SER A 206 27.29 -2.69 8.96
N TRP A 207 26.09 -2.71 9.53
CA TRP A 207 24.88 -3.18 8.86
C TRP A 207 24.55 -2.38 7.59
N GLY A 208 24.78 -1.06 7.61
CA GLY A 208 24.54 -0.21 6.45
C GLY A 208 25.57 -0.42 5.36
N LYS A 209 26.85 -0.65 5.73
CA LYS A 209 27.91 -0.99 4.79
C LYS A 209 27.60 -2.29 4.04
N MET A 210 27.09 -3.30 4.76
CA MET A 210 26.64 -4.55 4.16
C MET A 210 25.55 -4.29 3.11
N TRP A 211 24.51 -3.53 3.44
CA TRP A 211 23.43 -3.20 2.50
C TRP A 211 23.91 -2.41 1.27
N LEU A 212 24.78 -1.41 1.46
CA LEU A 212 25.34 -0.65 0.34
C LEU A 212 26.20 -1.52 -0.57
N SER A 213 26.97 -2.47 -0.02
CA SER A 213 27.82 -3.36 -0.82
C SER A 213 27.03 -4.33 -1.71
N VAL A 214 25.77 -4.61 -1.39
CA VAL A 214 24.87 -5.44 -2.22
C VAL A 214 24.43 -4.69 -3.48
N LEU A 215 24.45 -3.36 -3.46
CA LEU A 215 23.96 -2.54 -4.58
C LEU A 215 24.98 -2.35 -5.71
N GLY A 216 26.20 -2.86 -5.55
CA GLY A 216 27.31 -2.72 -6.52
C GLY A 216 28.01 -1.38 -6.42
#